data_AF-A0A6N2U2Y7-F1
#
_entry.id   AF-A0A6N2U2Y7-F1
#
_cell.length_a   1.000
_cell.length_b   1.000
_cell.length_c   1.000
_cell.angle_alpha   90.00
_cell.angle_beta   90.00
_cell.angle_gamma   90.00
#
_symmetry.space_group_name_H-M   'P 1'
#
loop_
_entity.id
_entity.type
_entity.pdbx_description
1 polymer ?
#
loop_
_entity_poly.entity_id
_entity_poly.type
_entity_poly.pdbx_seq_one_letter_code
_entity_poly.pdbx_strand_id
1 'polypeptide(L)'
;MFSNRTIGFYLGLAAGVMAIVSLVAYAMYAVAAGSYNVWVIAPLVLVVLAQAATIPLDNDWLIAVTPAIGMIAWCAFVMECMYTFVGHFMNLNMFGDQSLFGPVMTVTVLTAVTVLMLMVSSFMRKRK
;
A
#
# COMPACT_ATOMS: atom_id res chain seq x y z
N MET A 1 7.53 -8.74 -25.62
CA MET A 1 7.72 -7.76 -24.52
C MET A 1 8.30 -8.36 -23.22
N PHE A 2 8.06 -9.64 -22.89
CA PHE A 2 8.48 -10.24 -21.61
C PHE A 2 9.74 -11.15 -21.64
N SER A 3 10.30 -11.47 -22.81
CA SER A 3 11.37 -12.49 -22.95
C SER A 3 12.71 -12.15 -22.26
N ASN A 4 13.03 -10.85 -22.07
CA ASN A 4 14.28 -10.37 -21.45
C ASN A 4 14.09 -9.84 -20.01
N ARG A 5 13.01 -10.21 -19.34
CA ARG A 5 12.71 -9.74 -17.97
C ARG A 5 13.29 -10.68 -16.92
N THR A 6 13.85 -10.09 -15.88
CA THR A 6 14.41 -10.79 -14.70
C THR A 6 13.39 -10.86 -13.58
N ILE A 7 13.72 -11.58 -12.50
CA ILE A 7 12.86 -11.76 -11.33
C ILE A 7 12.44 -10.42 -10.69
N GLY A 8 13.30 -9.38 -10.73
CA GLY A 8 12.99 -8.05 -10.20
C GLY A 8 11.82 -7.36 -10.92
N PHE A 9 11.60 -7.65 -12.21
CA PHE A 9 10.46 -7.15 -12.97
C PHE A 9 9.16 -7.82 -12.54
N TYR A 10 9.15 -9.15 -12.37
CA TYR A 10 7.98 -9.89 -11.92
C TYR A 10 7.60 -9.53 -10.48
N LEU A 11 8.59 -9.33 -9.61
CA LEU A 11 8.36 -8.84 -8.25
C LEU A 11 7.72 -7.44 -8.26
N GLY A 12 8.20 -6.53 -9.11
CA GLY A 12 7.61 -5.20 -9.28
C GLY A 12 6.19 -5.24 -9.84
N LEU A 13 5.91 -6.16 -10.78
CA LEU A 13 4.56 -6.37 -11.30
C LEU A 13 3.61 -6.92 -10.23
N ALA A 14 4.06 -7.90 -9.44
CA ALA A 14 3.31 -8.41 -8.29
C ALA A 14 3.05 -7.30 -7.26
N ALA A 15 4.05 -6.45 -6.98
CA ALA A 15 3.90 -5.30 -6.11
C ALA A 15 2.86 -4.30 -6.65
N GLY A 16 2.79 -4.10 -7.96
CA GLY A 16 1.74 -3.30 -8.61
C GLY A 16 0.34 -3.88 -8.41
N VAL A 17 0.17 -5.20 -8.54
CA VAL A 17 -1.10 -5.86 -8.23
C VAL A 17 -1.46 -5.68 -6.76
N MET A 18 -0.49 -5.86 -5.85
CA MET A 18 -0.69 -5.68 -4.41
C MET A 18 -1.04 -4.24 -4.04
N ALA A 19 -0.51 -3.24 -4.75
CA ALA A 19 -0.92 -1.84 -4.57
C ALA A 19 -2.38 -1.61 -4.92
N ILE A 20 -2.88 -2.23 -5.99
CA ILE A 20 -4.30 -2.17 -6.36
C ILE A 20 -5.16 -2.86 -5.28
N VAL A 21 -4.75 -4.04 -4.83
CA VAL A 21 -5.46 -4.77 -3.77
C VAL A 21 -5.49 -3.97 -2.47
N SER A 22 -4.40 -3.29 -2.12
CA SER A 22 -4.33 -2.41 -0.94
C SER A 22 -5.27 -1.21 -1.07
N LEU A 23 -5.34 -0.60 -2.25
CA LEU A 23 -6.28 0.49 -2.53
C LEU A 23 -7.74 0.04 -2.41
N VAL A 24 -8.07 -1.14 -2.95
CA VAL A 24 -9.42 -1.72 -2.85
C VAL A 24 -9.77 -2.06 -1.39
N ALA A 25 -8.85 -2.67 -0.66
CA ALA A 25 -9.04 -2.99 0.75
C ALA A 25 -9.27 -1.71 1.58
N TYR A 26 -8.50 -0.65 1.32
CA TYR A 26 -8.73 0.64 1.96
C TYR A 26 -10.08 1.23 1.58
N ALA A 27 -10.50 1.15 0.30
CA ALA A 27 -11.81 1.66 -0.11
C ALA A 27 -12.96 0.92 0.61
N MET A 28 -12.85 -0.39 0.78
CA MET A 28 -13.82 -1.19 1.55
C MET A 28 -13.84 -0.76 3.03
N TYR A 29 -12.67 -0.56 3.63
CA TYR A 29 -12.57 -0.01 5.00
C TYR A 29 -13.19 1.38 5.10
N ALA A 30 -12.87 2.29 4.18
CA ALA A 30 -13.33 3.68 4.19
C ALA A 30 -14.85 3.77 4.12
N VAL A 31 -15.47 2.93 3.29
CA VAL A 31 -16.93 2.80 3.21
C VAL A 31 -17.52 2.29 4.53
N ALA A 32 -16.92 1.26 5.14
CA ALA A 32 -17.40 0.70 6.41
C ALA A 32 -17.21 1.67 7.60
N ALA A 33 -16.10 2.41 7.62
CA ALA A 33 -15.79 3.40 8.64
C ALA A 33 -16.52 4.74 8.46
N GLY A 34 -17.09 4.99 7.27
CA GLY A 34 -17.63 6.31 6.90
C GLY A 34 -16.56 7.41 6.84
N SER A 35 -15.27 7.03 6.77
CA SER A 35 -14.11 7.94 6.80
C SER A 35 -13.34 7.84 5.49
N TYR A 36 -13.22 8.96 4.77
CA TYR A 36 -12.48 9.05 3.50
C TYR A 36 -11.29 9.98 3.67
N ASN A 37 -10.22 9.45 4.25
CA ASN A 37 -9.01 10.22 4.47
C ASN A 37 -8.21 10.41 3.16
N VAL A 38 -8.20 11.65 2.66
CA VAL A 38 -7.45 12.02 1.45
C VAL A 38 -5.96 11.76 1.60
N TRP A 39 -5.41 11.87 2.81
CA TRP A 39 -4.00 11.61 3.09
C TRP A 39 -3.62 10.12 2.98
N VAL A 40 -4.60 9.22 2.91
CA VAL A 40 -4.39 7.79 2.62
C VAL A 40 -4.72 7.49 1.15
N ILE A 41 -5.85 8.01 0.66
CA ILE A 41 -6.33 7.77 -0.71
C ILE A 41 -5.33 8.30 -1.74
N ALA A 42 -4.91 9.55 -1.61
CA ALA A 42 -4.04 10.20 -2.58
C ALA A 42 -2.71 9.44 -2.77
N PRO A 43 -1.94 9.11 -1.70
CA PRO A 43 -0.71 8.35 -1.88
C PRO A 43 -0.96 6.90 -2.37
N LEU A 44 -2.04 6.22 -1.97
CA LEU A 44 -2.35 4.89 -2.51
C LEU A 44 -2.60 4.91 -4.03
N VAL A 45 -3.37 5.90 -4.51
CA VAL A 45 -3.60 6.10 -5.95
C VAL A 45 -2.29 6.44 -6.67
N LEU A 46 -1.47 7.32 -6.09
CA LEU A 46 -0.17 7.68 -6.65
C LEU A 46 0.78 6.48 -6.75
N VAL A 47 0.79 5.57 -5.78
CA VAL A 47 1.59 4.33 -5.85
C VAL A 47 1.15 3.47 -7.02
N VAL A 48 -0.16 3.29 -7.23
CA VAL A 48 -0.67 2.50 -8.36
C VAL A 48 -0.25 3.12 -9.69
N LEU A 49 -0.41 4.44 -9.83
CA LEU A 49 -0.03 5.16 -11.05
C LEU A 49 1.49 5.15 -11.29
N ALA A 50 2.28 5.41 -10.25
CA ALA A 50 3.73 5.39 -10.33
C ALA A 50 4.24 3.99 -10.67
N GLN A 51 3.70 2.95 -10.04
CA GLN A 51 4.07 1.57 -10.33
C GLN A 51 3.68 1.17 -11.75
N ALA A 52 2.50 1.56 -12.24
CA ALA A 52 2.12 1.36 -13.63
C ALA A 52 3.08 2.08 -14.60
N ALA A 53 3.52 3.29 -14.26
CA ALA A 53 4.47 4.08 -15.06
C ALA A 53 5.89 3.50 -15.06
N THR A 54 6.31 2.79 -14.01
CA THR A 54 7.64 2.13 -13.98
C THR A 54 7.77 1.02 -15.04
N ILE A 55 6.67 0.41 -15.47
CA ILE A 55 6.67 -0.69 -16.44
C ILE A 55 7.15 -0.24 -17.84
N PRO A 56 6.58 0.81 -18.45
CA PRO A 56 7.04 1.33 -19.73
C PRO A 56 8.28 2.24 -19.63
N LEU A 57 8.41 3.04 -18.57
CA LEU A 57 9.46 4.08 -18.50
C LEU A 57 10.78 3.60 -17.92
N ASP A 58 10.76 2.61 -17.01
CA ASP A 58 11.96 2.02 -16.38
C ASP A 58 12.96 3.08 -15.86
N ASN A 59 12.42 4.14 -15.22
CA ASN A 59 13.18 5.28 -14.71
C ASN A 59 13.55 5.07 -13.24
N ASP A 60 14.84 5.19 -12.91
CA ASP A 60 15.39 5.01 -11.55
C ASP A 60 14.71 5.87 -10.49
N TRP A 61 14.35 7.11 -10.82
CA TRP A 61 13.63 8.00 -9.90
C TRP A 61 12.24 7.46 -9.55
N LEU A 62 11.50 6.98 -10.55
CA LEU A 62 10.18 6.38 -10.34
C LEU A 62 10.28 5.11 -9.50
N ILE A 63 11.33 4.31 -9.73
CA ILE A 63 11.59 3.09 -8.96
C ILE A 63 11.81 3.42 -7.48
N ALA A 64 12.58 4.47 -7.15
CA ALA A 64 12.85 4.87 -5.77
C ALA A 64 11.68 5.62 -5.10
N VAL A 65 10.96 6.47 -5.85
CA VAL A 65 9.87 7.30 -5.30
C VAL A 65 8.61 6.48 -5.01
N THR A 66 8.32 5.45 -5.81
CA THR A 66 7.13 4.61 -5.63
C THR A 66 7.02 3.98 -4.22
N PRO A 67 8.04 3.30 -3.67
CA PRO A 67 7.99 2.79 -2.29
C PRO A 67 7.92 3.90 -1.24
N ALA A 68 8.53 5.07 -1.48
CA ALA A 68 8.45 6.20 -0.55
C ALA A 68 7.01 6.74 -0.42
N ILE A 69 6.29 6.88 -1.53
CA ILE A 69 4.86 7.25 -1.51
C ILE A 69 4.04 6.16 -0.82
N GLY A 70 4.34 4.88 -1.05
CA GLY A 70 3.68 3.78 -0.36
C GLY A 70 3.89 3.81 1.15
N MET A 71 5.06 4.22 1.62
CA MET A 71 5.33 4.41 3.04
C MET A 71 4.50 5.55 3.63
N ILE A 72 4.31 6.65 2.88
CA ILE A 72 3.43 7.75 3.29
C ILE A 72 1.98 7.25 3.44
N ALA A 73 1.47 6.50 2.47
CA ALA A 73 0.14 5.89 2.54
C ALA A 73 -0.02 5.00 3.78
N TRP A 74 0.97 4.14 4.03
CA TRP A 74 0.95 3.23 5.17
C TRP A 74 0.97 3.98 6.51
N CYS A 75 1.87 4.95 6.68
CA CYS A 75 1.96 5.76 7.89
C CYS A 75 0.68 6.57 8.11
N ALA A 76 0.13 7.20 7.05
CA ALA A 76 -1.13 7.95 7.16
C ALA A 76 -2.28 7.05 7.60
N PHE A 77 -2.35 5.82 7.08
CA PHE A 77 -3.39 4.86 7.46
C PHE A 77 -3.24 4.40 8.91
N VAL A 78 -2.03 4.05 9.34
CA VAL A 78 -1.76 3.64 10.74
C VAL A 78 -2.17 4.74 11.73
N MET A 79 -1.92 6.00 11.39
CA MET A 79 -2.32 7.15 12.22
C MET A 79 -3.84 7.30 12.28
N GLU A 80 -4.56 7.04 11.19
CA GLU A 80 -6.02 7.11 11.15
C GLU A 80 -6.67 6.03 12.02
N CYS A 81 -6.15 4.81 12.00
CA CYS A 81 -6.74 3.66 12.71
C CYS A 81 -6.16 3.43 14.12
N MET A 82 -5.32 4.34 14.62
CA MET A 82 -4.68 4.24 15.94
C MET A 82 -5.70 4.02 17.08
N TYR A 83 -6.86 4.68 16.99
CA TYR A 83 -7.91 4.54 18.00
C TYR A 83 -8.63 3.19 17.94
N THR A 84 -8.77 2.58 16.77
CA THR A 84 -9.31 1.22 16.60
C THR A 84 -8.39 0.18 17.24
N PHE A 85 -7.07 0.37 17.13
CA PHE A 85 -6.09 -0.48 17.82
C PHE A 85 -6.21 -0.39 19.33
N VAL A 86 -6.19 0.84 19.88
CA VAL A 86 -6.31 1.07 21.33
C VAL A 86 -7.64 0.51 21.84
N GLY A 87 -8.73 0.77 21.11
CA GLY A 87 -10.06 0.26 21.45
C GLY A 87 -10.09 -1.26 21.54
N HIS A 88 -9.54 -1.95 20.54
CA HIS A 88 -9.51 -3.42 20.51
C HIS A 88 -8.64 -4.01 21.63
N PHE A 89 -7.41 -3.51 21.84
CA PHE A 89 -6.49 -4.07 22.84
C PHE A 89 -6.89 -3.76 24.29
N MET A 90 -7.45 -2.58 24.55
CA MET A 90 -7.90 -2.20 25.89
C MET A 90 -9.34 -2.62 26.19
N ASN A 91 -10.02 -3.24 25.20
CA ASN A 91 -11.43 -3.57 25.26
C ASN A 91 -12.32 -2.35 25.61
N LEU A 92 -12.00 -1.20 25.03
CA LEU A 92 -12.72 0.07 25.20
C LEU A 92 -13.40 0.47 23.89
N ASN A 93 -14.69 0.82 23.94
CA ASN A 93 -15.44 1.31 22.77
C ASN A 93 -15.50 2.85 22.69
N MET A 94 -14.63 3.55 23.44
CA MET A 94 -14.69 5.01 23.58
C MET A 94 -13.88 5.77 22.53
N PHE A 95 -12.94 5.11 21.84
CA PHE A 95 -11.98 5.77 20.95
C PHE A 95 -12.16 5.40 19.48
N GLY A 96 -12.61 4.18 19.17
CA GLY A 96 -12.83 3.71 17.81
C GLY A 96 -13.72 2.47 17.77
N ASP A 97 -14.30 2.20 16.60
CA ASP A 97 -15.18 1.04 16.39
C ASP A 97 -14.34 -0.25 16.33
N GLN A 98 -14.43 -1.04 17.39
CA GLN A 98 -13.70 -2.31 17.54
C GLN A 98 -14.06 -3.34 16.45
N SER A 99 -15.25 -3.25 15.84
CA SER A 99 -15.68 -4.17 14.79
C SER A 99 -14.83 -4.04 13.52
N LEU A 100 -14.21 -2.87 13.33
CA LEU A 100 -13.37 -2.57 12.18
C LEU A 100 -11.92 -3.03 12.33
N PHE A 101 -11.55 -3.70 13.44
CA PHE A 101 -10.19 -4.17 13.68
C PHE A 101 -9.69 -5.12 12.57
N GLY A 102 -10.53 -6.07 12.14
CA GLY A 102 -10.20 -7.00 11.05
C GLY A 102 -9.88 -6.29 9.73
N PRO A 103 -10.76 -5.41 9.23
CA PRO A 103 -10.48 -4.54 8.08
C PRO A 103 -9.21 -3.70 8.24
N VAL A 104 -9.00 -3.07 9.40
CA VAL A 104 -7.80 -2.27 9.69
C VAL A 104 -6.53 -3.11 9.59
N MET A 105 -6.52 -4.30 10.18
CA MET A 105 -5.37 -5.21 10.09
C MET A 105 -5.11 -5.64 8.65
N THR A 106 -6.17 -5.90 7.88
CA THR A 106 -6.07 -6.31 6.48
C THR A 106 -5.40 -5.23 5.64
N VAL A 107 -5.86 -3.98 5.73
CA VAL A 107 -5.29 -2.85 4.99
C VAL A 107 -3.85 -2.58 5.43
N THR A 108 -3.58 -2.59 6.75
CA THR A 108 -2.23 -2.37 7.30
C THR A 108 -1.24 -3.39 6.76
N VAL A 109 -1.58 -4.68 6.80
CA VAL A 109 -0.68 -5.77 6.36
C VAL A 109 -0.49 -5.74 4.85
N LEU A 110 -1.56 -5.58 4.07
CA LEU A 110 -1.47 -5.50 2.60
C LEU A 110 -0.60 -4.34 2.15
N THR A 111 -0.78 -3.16 2.75
CA THR A 111 -0.01 -1.97 2.39
C THR A 111 1.45 -2.13 2.81
N ALA A 112 1.74 -2.65 4.01
CA ALA A 112 3.10 -2.91 4.47
C ALA A 112 3.84 -3.91 3.56
N VAL A 113 3.19 -5.03 3.22
CA VAL A 113 3.76 -6.04 2.31
C VAL A 113 4.00 -5.45 0.93
N THR A 114 3.06 -4.64 0.41
CA THR A 114 3.23 -3.93 -0.86
C THR A 114 4.48 -3.06 -0.85
N VAL A 115 4.65 -2.23 0.19
CA VAL A 115 5.82 -1.36 0.34
C VAL A 115 7.11 -2.18 0.38
N LEU A 116 7.14 -3.27 1.14
CA LEU A 116 8.31 -4.15 1.20
C LEU A 116 8.65 -4.75 -0.17
N MET A 117 7.66 -5.24 -0.92
CA MET A 117 7.87 -5.76 -2.27
C MET A 117 8.41 -4.68 -3.22
N LEU A 118 7.88 -3.45 -3.15
CA LEU A 118 8.36 -2.31 -3.93
C LEU A 118 9.81 -1.97 -3.57
N MET A 119 10.16 -1.93 -2.29
CA MET A 119 11.53 -1.67 -1.84
C MET A 119 12.49 -2.75 -2.34
N VAL A 120 12.16 -4.04 -2.15
CA VAL A 120 13.01 -5.15 -2.62
C VAL A 120 13.14 -5.12 -4.14
N SER A 121 12.06 -4.89 -4.89
CA SER A 121 12.10 -4.80 -6.36
C SER A 121 13.01 -3.67 -6.84
N SER A 122 13.10 -2.57 -6.07
CA SER A 122 13.91 -1.41 -6.41
C SER A 122 15.41 -1.70 -6.41
N PHE A 123 15.86 -2.67 -5.62
CA PHE A 123 17.26 -3.10 -5.57
C PHE A 123 17.59 -4.24 -6.55
N MET A 124 16.59 -4.77 -7.26
CA MET A 124 16.78 -5.88 -8.18
C MET A 124 16.88 -5.40 -9.62
N ARG A 125 17.83 -5.98 -10.36
CA ARG A 125 17.94 -5.76 -11.81
C ARG A 125 16.66 -6.22 -12.51
N LYS A 126 16.09 -5.40 -13.39
CA LYS A 126 14.78 -5.63 -14.08
C LYS A 126 14.90 -6.12 -15.53
N ARG A 127 16.10 -6.07 -16.11
CA ARG A 127 16.44 -6.59 -17.44
C ARG A 127 17.71 -7.43 -17.36
N LYS A 128 17.77 -8.48 -18.18
CA LYS A 128 19.01 -9.26 -18.38
C LYS A 128 20.09 -8.34 -18.94
#